data_AF-A0A354FSJ9-F1
#
_entry.id   AF-A0A354FSJ9-F1
#
_cell.length_a   1.000
_cell.length_b   1.000
_cell.length_c   1.000
_cell.angle_alpha   90.00
_cell.angle_beta   90.00
_cell.angle_gamma   90.00
#
_symmetry.space_group_name_H-M   'P 1'
#
loop_
_entity.id
_entity.type
_entity.pdbx_description
1 polymer ?
#
loop_
_entity_poly.entity_id
_entity_poly.type
_entity_poly.pdbx_seq_one_letter_code
_entity_poly.pdbx_strand_id
1 'polypeptide(L)'
;IKAQKIRIINPDAGNNDFLHLREVQVMSGGKNIALRGTASQSSTHGNENERGAKSAIDGDMTSINHTSNMAESGEWWEVDLGREVSINEVRIYNRNDSPTTESRLKNYILEILDSKGNPQGENYPRTTELVDCFQKFLTQAFRGQAVDQSFIDRLLNYYHNKRKVDGLKHREALTSTLAIVLSSPMFLYKSEFSLKDQQIISQQELAQRLSYFLWSAPADATLINLANTGKLSDSKVLRQQTDRLIDDPRSTAMIHGLVHQWLDMERLDFFNVNLIKHRTYDNSVKMAVRDEVYETSSFLLKENRSITELLSADYVVINSLLAQFYGIPDVEGDHFRRVALPKNSPRGGLLGMAAIHLMGGNGDESSPVERGAWVLRKLLHQPPPPAPANVPNLARLSDKVLTTRDRLKAHQELPQCASCHRKIDPIGFGLENFDAVGLWRTENSYENPGKDQEKKTWKIDSSGQIHRGPFFSNYFGLRDHIASQKDAFANSFTSAVIEYGMGRPIGFSDQTLINEIVKQSKDKSYTLRSFFHALIQHENFKQK
;
A
#
# COMPACT_ATOMS: atom_id res chain seq x y z
N ILE A 1 -48.16 18.03 -1.89
CA ILE A 1 -48.12 17.02 -2.97
C ILE A 1 -49.53 16.46 -3.16
N LYS A 2 -50.02 16.30 -4.39
CA LYS A 2 -51.32 15.67 -4.62
C LYS A 2 -51.13 14.15 -4.76
N ALA A 3 -51.74 13.37 -3.87
CA ALA A 3 -51.53 11.93 -3.81
C ALA A 3 -52.73 11.21 -3.19
N GLN A 4 -52.85 9.91 -3.48
CA GLN A 4 -53.90 9.05 -2.95
C GLN A 4 -53.37 8.05 -1.92
N LYS A 5 -52.13 7.57 -2.08
CA LYS A 5 -51.59 6.52 -1.20
C LYS A 5 -50.27 6.94 -0.57
N ILE A 6 -50.05 6.50 0.65
CA ILE A 6 -48.77 6.64 1.34
C ILE A 6 -48.28 5.26 1.71
N ARG A 7 -47.06 4.91 1.28
CA ARG A 7 -46.42 3.63 1.56
C ARG A 7 -45.11 3.83 2.29
N ILE A 8 -44.90 3.09 3.37
CA ILE A 8 -43.65 3.01 4.11
C ILE A 8 -43.09 1.62 3.89
N ILE A 9 -41.87 1.55 3.36
CA ILE A 9 -41.18 0.28 3.09
C ILE A 9 -39.97 0.24 4.00
N ASN A 10 -39.74 -0.88 4.68
CA ASN A 10 -38.46 -1.19 5.30
C ASN A 10 -37.75 -2.27 4.47
N PRO A 11 -36.87 -1.89 3.52
CA PRO A 11 -36.18 -2.88 2.69
C PRO A 11 -35.14 -3.68 3.47
N ASP A 12 -34.77 -3.23 4.68
CA ASP A 12 -33.84 -3.96 5.55
C ASP A 12 -34.55 -5.05 6.38
N ALA A 13 -35.88 -4.97 6.53
CA ALA A 13 -36.72 -5.97 7.20
C ALA A 13 -36.62 -7.35 6.52
N GLY A 14 -36.82 -8.43 7.29
CA GLY A 14 -36.59 -9.83 6.90
C GLY A 14 -35.38 -10.47 7.61
N ASN A 15 -35.39 -11.79 7.81
CA ASN A 15 -34.43 -12.54 8.65
C ASN A 15 -34.32 -12.02 10.11
N ASN A 16 -35.42 -12.10 10.88
CA ASN A 16 -35.57 -11.57 12.25
C ASN A 16 -35.67 -10.02 12.37
N ASP A 17 -35.95 -9.33 11.27
CA ASP A 17 -36.25 -7.90 11.26
C ASP A 17 -37.63 -7.63 10.64
N PHE A 18 -38.30 -6.55 11.06
CA PHE A 18 -39.72 -6.31 10.76
C PHE A 18 -40.04 -4.82 10.68
N LEU A 19 -41.11 -4.46 9.97
CA LEU A 19 -41.68 -3.12 9.96
C LEU A 19 -42.72 -3.01 11.08
N HIS A 20 -42.54 -1.99 11.92
CA HIS A 20 -43.48 -1.64 12.96
C HIS A 20 -43.62 -0.12 13.06
N LEU A 21 -44.85 0.35 13.17
CA LEU A 21 -45.22 1.75 13.25
C LEU A 21 -46.26 1.87 14.36
N ARG A 22 -46.11 2.91 15.18
CA ARG A 22 -47.15 3.26 16.17
C ARG A 22 -48.28 4.00 15.50
N GLU A 23 -47.94 5.02 14.73
CA GLU A 23 -48.92 5.87 14.08
C GLU A 23 -48.32 6.51 12.84
N VAL A 24 -49.14 6.67 11.80
CA VAL A 24 -48.83 7.39 10.57
C VAL A 24 -49.92 8.42 10.34
N GLN A 25 -49.56 9.68 10.47
CA GLN A 25 -50.49 10.78 10.24
C GLN A 25 -50.23 11.37 8.85
N VAL A 26 -51.27 11.42 8.04
CA VAL A 26 -51.22 12.09 6.72
C VAL A 26 -51.98 13.39 6.87
N MET A 27 -51.28 14.52 6.80
CA MET A 27 -51.83 15.84 7.10
C MET A 27 -52.25 16.58 5.83
N SER A 28 -53.50 17.04 5.79
CA SER A 28 -54.05 17.90 4.75
C SER A 28 -54.81 19.06 5.38
N GLY A 29 -54.39 20.30 5.11
CA GLY A 29 -55.03 21.49 5.69
C GLY A 29 -55.08 21.47 7.22
N GLY A 30 -54.05 20.91 7.87
CA GLY A 30 -53.95 20.78 9.32
C GLY A 30 -54.72 19.61 9.95
N LYS A 31 -55.38 18.76 9.15
CA LYS A 31 -56.14 17.59 9.65
C LYS A 31 -55.44 16.28 9.29
N ASN A 32 -55.39 15.33 10.23
CA ASN A 32 -54.98 13.96 9.95
C ASN A 32 -56.10 13.25 9.17
N ILE A 33 -55.88 13.05 7.88
CA ILE A 33 -56.83 12.38 6.99
C ILE A 33 -56.60 10.87 6.89
N ALA A 34 -55.50 10.35 7.45
CA ALA A 34 -55.19 8.91 7.45
C ALA A 34 -56.22 8.10 8.24
N LEU A 35 -56.84 8.68 9.28
CA LEU A 35 -57.86 8.06 10.14
C LEU A 35 -59.08 7.52 9.38
N ARG A 36 -59.32 8.02 8.16
CA ARG A 36 -60.43 7.61 7.29
C ARG A 36 -59.98 6.75 6.11
N GLY A 37 -58.69 6.51 5.99
CA GLY A 37 -58.11 5.69 4.94
C GLY A 37 -58.28 4.20 5.21
N THR A 38 -57.95 3.42 4.18
CA THR A 38 -57.86 1.97 4.28
C THR A 38 -56.39 1.58 4.33
N ALA A 39 -55.94 1.03 5.45
CA ALA A 39 -54.57 0.57 5.61
C ALA A 39 -54.42 -0.91 5.22
N SER A 40 -53.27 -1.25 4.66
CA SER A 40 -52.83 -2.62 4.36
C SER A 40 -51.33 -2.75 4.60
N GLN A 41 -50.84 -3.97 4.79
CA GLN A 41 -49.42 -4.25 4.98
C GLN A 41 -49.06 -5.57 4.29
N SER A 42 -47.78 -5.74 3.97
CA SER A 42 -47.26 -6.93 3.28
C SER A 42 -47.54 -8.23 4.01
N SER A 43 -47.47 -8.21 5.34
CA SER A 43 -47.69 -9.38 6.19
C SER A 43 -48.03 -8.94 7.61
N THR A 44 -48.55 -9.86 8.43
CA THR A 44 -48.87 -9.59 9.84
C THR A 44 -48.26 -10.67 10.72
N HIS A 45 -47.57 -10.24 11.78
CA HIS A 45 -47.11 -11.14 12.83
C HIS A 45 -48.15 -11.25 13.95
N GLY A 46 -48.81 -12.40 14.05
CA GLY A 46 -49.82 -12.66 15.07
C GLY A 46 -51.23 -12.28 14.63
N ASN A 47 -52.03 -11.71 15.53
CA ASN A 47 -53.44 -11.42 15.31
C ASN A 47 -53.64 -10.11 14.51
N GLU A 48 -54.33 -10.19 13.37
CA GLU A 48 -54.66 -9.03 12.51
C GLU A 48 -55.45 -7.94 13.24
N ASN A 49 -56.29 -8.32 14.20
CA ASN A 49 -57.09 -7.34 14.95
C ASN A 49 -56.25 -6.53 15.96
N GLU A 50 -55.09 -7.04 16.35
CA GLU A 50 -54.21 -6.39 17.34
C GLU A 50 -52.99 -5.72 16.70
N ARG A 51 -52.49 -6.29 15.60
CA ARG A 51 -51.21 -5.90 14.96
C ARG A 51 -51.31 -5.66 13.45
N GLY A 52 -52.54 -5.64 12.93
CA GLY A 52 -52.81 -5.39 11.52
C GLY A 52 -52.51 -3.96 11.11
N ALA A 53 -52.61 -3.71 9.80
CA ALA A 53 -52.22 -2.42 9.23
C ALA A 53 -52.99 -1.22 9.80
N LYS A 54 -54.25 -1.43 10.21
CA LYS A 54 -55.12 -0.35 10.71
C LYS A 54 -54.63 0.25 12.03
N SER A 55 -53.88 -0.49 12.84
CA SER A 55 -53.32 0.01 14.10
C SER A 55 -52.45 1.25 13.86
N ALA A 56 -51.75 1.35 12.74
CA ALA A 56 -50.92 2.52 12.45
C ALA A 56 -51.71 3.78 12.01
N ILE A 57 -53.04 3.75 11.96
CA ILE A 57 -53.90 4.90 11.60
C ILE A 57 -55.17 4.96 12.46
N ASP A 58 -55.16 4.36 13.65
CA ASP A 58 -56.34 4.34 14.54
C ASP A 58 -56.42 5.57 15.46
N GLY A 59 -55.37 6.38 15.49
CA GLY A 59 -55.26 7.56 16.36
C GLY A 59 -54.85 7.24 17.79
N ASP A 60 -54.51 5.99 18.10
CA ASP A 60 -54.01 5.54 19.39
C ASP A 60 -52.49 5.35 19.34
N MET A 61 -51.75 6.22 20.03
CA MET A 61 -50.29 6.18 20.09
C MET A 61 -49.71 4.96 20.83
N THR A 62 -50.56 4.12 21.42
CA THR A 62 -50.17 2.89 22.12
C THR A 62 -50.30 1.65 21.26
N SER A 63 -51.07 1.71 20.16
CA SER A 63 -51.22 0.61 19.21
C SER A 63 -49.94 0.50 18.33
N ILE A 64 -49.71 -0.69 17.78
CA ILE A 64 -48.52 -0.96 16.95
C ILE A 64 -48.88 -1.96 15.86
N ASN A 65 -48.69 -1.59 14.59
CA ASN A 65 -48.74 -2.58 13.51
C ASN A 65 -47.45 -3.41 13.51
N HIS A 66 -47.51 -4.68 13.11
CA HIS A 66 -46.32 -5.53 13.12
C HIS A 66 -46.31 -6.47 11.93
N THR A 67 -45.35 -6.30 11.02
CA THR A 67 -45.15 -7.24 9.92
C THR A 67 -44.47 -8.52 10.38
N SER A 68 -44.58 -9.59 9.59
CA SER A 68 -43.92 -10.87 9.84
C SER A 68 -42.40 -10.73 9.91
N ASN A 69 -41.76 -11.67 10.62
CA ASN A 69 -40.30 -11.86 10.63
C ASN A 69 -39.84 -12.92 9.62
N MET A 70 -40.77 -13.51 8.87
CA MET A 70 -40.55 -14.63 7.95
C MET A 70 -40.36 -14.21 6.50
N ALA A 71 -40.54 -12.93 6.15
CA ALA A 71 -40.26 -12.47 4.79
C ALA A 71 -38.76 -12.42 4.52
N GLU A 72 -38.42 -12.65 3.24
CA GLU A 72 -37.04 -12.59 2.76
C GLU A 72 -36.50 -11.14 2.73
N SER A 73 -37.32 -10.18 2.31
CA SER A 73 -37.03 -8.74 2.39
C SER A 73 -38.26 -7.86 2.09
N GLY A 74 -38.18 -6.55 2.38
CA GLY A 74 -39.07 -5.57 1.75
C GLY A 74 -40.46 -5.41 2.38
N GLU A 75 -40.60 -5.66 3.67
CA GLU A 75 -41.87 -5.45 4.39
C GLU A 75 -42.35 -4.00 4.24
N TRP A 76 -43.64 -3.82 3.95
CA TRP A 76 -44.25 -2.53 3.69
C TRP A 76 -45.60 -2.38 4.38
N TRP A 77 -45.95 -1.12 4.62
CA TRP A 77 -47.26 -0.67 5.11
C TRP A 77 -47.77 0.43 4.18
N GLU A 78 -49.05 0.43 3.85
CA GLU A 78 -49.69 1.42 2.96
C GLU A 78 -51.03 1.88 3.53
N VAL A 79 -51.34 3.17 3.38
CA VAL A 79 -52.69 3.72 3.53
C VAL A 79 -53.19 4.30 2.21
N ASP A 80 -54.37 3.85 1.77
CA ASP A 80 -55.12 4.42 0.65
C ASP A 80 -56.19 5.40 1.18
N LEU A 81 -56.09 6.66 0.77
CA LEU A 81 -56.99 7.75 1.18
C LEU A 81 -58.31 7.75 0.37
N GLY A 82 -58.46 6.81 -0.56
CA GLY A 82 -59.63 6.60 -1.42
C GLY A 82 -59.75 7.59 -2.58
N ARG A 83 -59.02 8.71 -2.54
CA ARG A 83 -58.95 9.70 -3.62
C ARG A 83 -57.67 10.53 -3.51
N GLU A 84 -57.31 11.20 -4.59
CA GLU A 84 -56.23 12.19 -4.55
C GLU A 84 -56.59 13.41 -3.69
N VAL A 85 -55.70 13.71 -2.75
CA VAL A 85 -55.80 14.82 -1.81
C VAL A 85 -54.48 15.57 -1.74
N SER A 86 -54.55 16.86 -1.39
CA SER A 86 -53.34 17.65 -1.19
C SER A 86 -52.75 17.35 0.18
N ILE A 87 -51.60 16.69 0.20
CA ILE A 87 -50.85 16.31 1.39
C ILE A 87 -49.79 17.39 1.65
N ASN A 88 -49.77 17.92 2.88
CA ASN A 88 -48.81 18.92 3.33
C ASN A 88 -47.67 18.28 4.15
N GLU A 89 -47.96 17.23 4.91
CA GLU A 89 -47.01 16.61 5.83
C GLU A 89 -47.39 15.14 6.07
N VAL A 90 -46.40 14.27 6.20
CA VAL A 90 -46.58 12.88 6.69
C VAL A 90 -45.76 12.75 7.96
N ARG A 91 -46.41 12.44 9.09
CA ARG A 91 -45.74 12.21 10.37
C ARG A 91 -45.71 10.72 10.65
N ILE A 92 -44.53 10.19 10.90
CA ILE A 92 -44.33 8.76 11.15
C ILE A 92 -43.81 8.60 12.57
N TYR A 93 -44.59 7.92 13.39
CA TYR A 93 -44.23 7.64 14.78
C TYR A 93 -43.75 6.19 14.86
N ASN A 94 -42.43 6.05 15.05
CA ASN A 94 -41.82 4.74 15.22
C ASN A 94 -42.08 4.20 16.64
N ARG A 95 -42.00 2.88 16.79
CA ARG A 95 -41.89 2.21 18.08
C ARG A 95 -40.52 2.52 18.70
N ASN A 96 -40.51 2.87 19.98
CA ASN A 96 -39.32 3.37 20.70
C ASN A 96 -39.16 2.76 22.10
N ASP A 97 -39.70 1.57 22.34
CA ASP A 97 -39.61 0.87 23.63
C ASP A 97 -38.21 0.30 23.91
N SER A 98 -37.35 0.17 22.88
CA SER A 98 -35.94 -0.16 23.04
C SER A 98 -35.06 0.46 21.93
N PRO A 99 -33.74 0.62 22.18
CA PRO A 99 -32.82 1.13 21.15
C PRO A 99 -32.74 0.26 19.89
N THR A 100 -32.88 -1.07 20.04
CA THR A 100 -32.84 -1.99 18.89
C THR A 100 -34.06 -1.81 18.01
N THR A 101 -35.25 -1.68 18.59
CA THR A 101 -36.50 -1.41 17.85
C THR A 101 -36.50 -0.02 17.20
N GLU A 102 -35.97 1.00 17.86
CA GLU A 102 -35.90 2.36 17.29
C GLU A 102 -35.08 2.38 15.98
N SER A 103 -33.97 1.63 15.96
CA SER A 103 -33.06 1.59 14.81
C SER A 103 -33.62 0.91 13.55
N ARG A 104 -34.72 0.15 13.66
CA ARG A 104 -35.26 -0.65 12.54
C ARG A 104 -35.89 0.18 11.43
N LEU A 105 -36.44 1.34 11.76
CA LEU A 105 -36.99 2.27 10.77
C LEU A 105 -35.94 3.28 10.27
N LYS A 106 -34.63 3.02 10.44
CA LYS A 106 -33.61 4.04 10.12
C LYS A 106 -33.51 4.33 8.62
N ASN A 107 -33.65 3.32 7.76
CA ASN A 107 -33.42 3.41 6.30
C ASN A 107 -34.68 3.14 5.47
N TYR A 108 -35.84 3.50 6.00
CA TYR A 108 -37.13 3.32 5.33
C TYR A 108 -37.23 4.15 4.04
N ILE A 109 -38.08 3.67 3.14
CA ILE A 109 -38.49 4.39 1.92
C ILE A 109 -39.93 4.86 2.16
N LEU A 110 -40.21 6.13 1.85
CA LEU A 110 -41.54 6.72 1.91
C LEU A 110 -42.03 6.96 0.49
N GLU A 111 -43.05 6.26 0.02
CA GLU A 111 -43.63 6.54 -1.28
C GLU A 111 -44.96 7.27 -1.13
N ILE A 112 -45.05 8.46 -1.73
CA ILE A 112 -46.28 9.24 -1.83
C ILE A 112 -46.82 9.03 -3.25
N LEU A 113 -47.86 8.22 -3.40
CA LEU A 113 -48.31 7.73 -4.72
C LEU A 113 -49.58 8.46 -5.18
N ASP A 114 -49.63 8.83 -6.46
CA ASP A 114 -50.85 9.32 -7.11
C ASP A 114 -51.91 8.21 -7.31
N SER A 115 -53.06 8.55 -7.89
CA SER A 115 -54.13 7.58 -8.17
C SER A 115 -53.74 6.47 -9.15
N LYS A 116 -52.68 6.67 -9.93
CA LYS A 116 -52.13 5.69 -10.87
C LYS A 116 -51.01 4.85 -10.26
N GLY A 117 -50.64 5.10 -9.00
CA GLY A 117 -49.54 4.43 -8.32
C GLY A 117 -48.17 5.01 -8.66
N ASN A 118 -48.09 6.19 -9.28
CA ASN A 118 -46.80 6.83 -9.56
C ASN A 118 -46.30 7.61 -8.33
N PRO A 119 -45.03 7.43 -7.93
CA PRO A 119 -44.44 8.17 -6.83
C PRO A 119 -44.33 9.67 -7.13
N GLN A 120 -44.56 10.47 -6.10
CA GLN A 120 -44.56 11.93 -6.12
C GLN A 120 -43.56 12.47 -5.08
N GLY A 121 -42.78 13.49 -5.46
CA GLY A 121 -41.81 14.12 -4.55
C GLY A 121 -40.60 13.23 -4.22
N GLU A 122 -39.90 13.57 -3.14
CA GLU A 122 -38.74 12.81 -2.66
C GLU A 122 -39.17 11.66 -1.76
N ASN A 123 -38.87 10.43 -2.20
CA ASN A 123 -39.28 9.22 -1.49
C ASN A 123 -38.25 8.68 -0.48
N TYR A 124 -37.16 9.43 -0.26
CA TYR A 124 -36.01 9.02 0.55
C TYR A 124 -35.72 10.08 1.61
N PRO A 125 -36.17 9.86 2.87
CA PRO A 125 -36.12 10.87 3.93
C PRO A 125 -34.71 11.33 4.33
N ARG A 126 -33.66 10.52 4.03
CA ARG A 126 -32.26 10.79 4.41
C ARG A 126 -31.36 11.14 3.21
N THR A 127 -31.94 11.62 2.11
CA THR A 127 -31.17 11.95 0.90
C THR A 127 -30.04 12.95 1.18
N THR A 128 -30.31 14.02 1.93
CA THR A 128 -29.29 15.03 2.28
C THR A 128 -28.13 14.43 3.08
N GLU A 129 -28.41 13.62 4.09
CA GLU A 129 -27.37 12.94 4.88
C GLU A 129 -26.49 12.03 4.01
N LEU A 130 -27.10 11.33 3.04
CA LEU A 130 -26.39 10.45 2.14
C LEU A 130 -25.53 11.24 1.14
N VAL A 131 -26.03 12.36 0.61
CA VAL A 131 -25.27 13.28 -0.25
C VAL A 131 -24.03 13.81 0.49
N ASP A 132 -24.18 14.25 1.73
CA ASP A 132 -23.06 14.71 2.56
C ASP A 132 -22.02 13.61 2.79
N CYS A 133 -22.47 12.38 2.98
CA CYS A 133 -21.59 11.22 3.15
C CYS A 133 -20.83 10.90 1.86
N PHE A 134 -21.50 10.91 0.71
CA PHE A 134 -20.84 10.75 -0.58
C PHE A 134 -19.83 11.87 -0.84
N GLN A 135 -20.17 13.12 -0.54
CA GLN A 135 -19.25 14.22 -0.75
C GLN A 135 -17.99 14.11 0.11
N LYS A 136 -18.12 13.74 1.39
CA LYS A 136 -16.98 13.47 2.27
C LYS A 136 -16.11 12.32 1.76
N PHE A 137 -16.74 11.20 1.39
CA PHE A 137 -16.04 10.03 0.88
C PHE A 137 -15.31 10.32 -0.44
N LEU A 138 -15.98 10.98 -1.38
CA LEU A 138 -15.41 11.37 -2.67
C LEU A 138 -14.24 12.33 -2.51
N THR A 139 -14.36 13.31 -1.61
CA THR A 139 -13.26 14.24 -1.32
C THR A 139 -12.03 13.47 -0.84
N GLN A 140 -12.18 12.43 -0.01
CA GLN A 140 -11.05 11.61 0.41
C GLN A 140 -10.55 10.68 -0.69
N ALA A 141 -11.46 9.93 -1.34
CA ALA A 141 -11.14 8.95 -2.38
C ALA A 141 -10.42 9.59 -3.58
N PHE A 142 -10.83 10.79 -3.96
CA PHE A 142 -10.24 11.57 -5.05
C PHE A 142 -9.27 12.65 -4.55
N ARG A 143 -8.70 12.46 -3.34
CA ARG A 143 -7.54 13.19 -2.84
C ARG A 143 -7.71 14.71 -2.80
N GLY A 144 -8.90 15.17 -2.44
CA GLY A 144 -9.26 16.58 -2.32
C GLY A 144 -9.72 17.23 -3.62
N GLN A 145 -9.81 16.49 -4.73
CA GLN A 145 -10.38 17.02 -5.97
C GLN A 145 -11.89 17.25 -5.81
N ALA A 146 -12.33 18.43 -6.24
CA ALA A 146 -13.75 18.74 -6.31
C ALA A 146 -14.43 17.81 -7.31
N VAL A 147 -15.62 17.35 -6.96
CA VAL A 147 -16.44 16.49 -7.80
C VAL A 147 -17.71 17.24 -8.16
N ASP A 148 -18.08 17.19 -9.44
CA ASP A 148 -19.31 17.81 -9.91
C ASP A 148 -20.52 17.21 -9.20
N GLN A 149 -21.49 18.07 -8.87
CA GLN A 149 -22.76 17.67 -8.26
C GLN A 149 -23.44 16.55 -9.08
N SER A 150 -23.36 16.62 -10.42
CA SER A 150 -23.92 15.61 -11.32
C SER A 150 -23.36 14.20 -11.12
N PHE A 151 -22.14 14.05 -10.62
CA PHE A 151 -21.58 12.75 -10.29
C PHE A 151 -22.14 12.23 -8.97
N ILE A 152 -22.30 13.10 -7.97
CA ILE A 152 -22.96 12.76 -6.70
C ILE A 152 -24.40 12.34 -6.96
N ASP A 153 -25.13 13.07 -7.81
CA ASP A 153 -26.50 12.75 -8.18
C ASP A 153 -26.60 11.39 -8.90
N ARG A 154 -25.61 11.04 -9.73
CA ARG A 154 -25.53 9.72 -10.37
C ARG A 154 -25.31 8.59 -9.36
N LEU A 155 -24.45 8.79 -8.36
CA LEU A 155 -24.25 7.81 -7.28
C LEU A 155 -25.51 7.65 -6.43
N LEU A 156 -26.18 8.76 -6.12
CA LEU A 156 -27.44 8.77 -5.40
C LEU A 156 -28.53 8.00 -6.16
N ASN A 157 -28.67 8.26 -7.46
CA ASN A 157 -29.60 7.54 -8.32
C ASN A 157 -29.26 6.05 -8.42
N TYR A 158 -27.97 5.70 -8.54
CA TYR A 158 -27.54 4.30 -8.53
C TYR A 158 -27.90 3.60 -7.20
N TYR A 159 -27.62 4.24 -6.07
CA TYR A 159 -28.00 3.75 -4.75
C TYR A 159 -29.52 3.55 -4.65
N HIS A 160 -30.31 4.53 -5.09
CA HIS A 160 -31.77 4.43 -5.07
C HIS A 160 -32.29 3.30 -5.97
N ASN A 161 -31.68 3.08 -7.14
CA ASN A 161 -32.04 1.96 -8.01
C ASN A 161 -31.71 0.62 -7.35
N LYS A 162 -30.56 0.50 -6.68
CA LYS A 162 -30.21 -0.71 -5.91
C LYS A 162 -31.20 -0.99 -4.76
N ARG A 163 -31.73 0.06 -4.13
CA ARG A 163 -32.75 -0.07 -3.07
C ARG A 163 -34.13 -0.45 -3.63
N LYS A 164 -34.59 0.22 -4.70
CA LYS A 164 -35.95 0.07 -5.23
C LYS A 164 -36.13 -1.07 -6.22
N VAL A 165 -35.20 -1.22 -7.15
CA VAL A 165 -35.33 -2.17 -8.27
C VAL A 165 -34.76 -3.53 -7.86
N ASP A 166 -33.58 -3.53 -7.25
CA ASP A 166 -32.87 -4.76 -6.90
C ASP A 166 -33.22 -5.26 -5.49
N GLY A 167 -33.94 -4.46 -4.69
CA GLY A 167 -34.35 -4.82 -3.32
C GLY A 167 -33.22 -4.97 -2.31
N LEU A 168 -32.00 -4.47 -2.62
CA LEU A 168 -30.83 -4.66 -1.76
C LEU A 168 -30.97 -3.95 -0.42
N LYS A 169 -30.41 -4.52 0.65
CA LYS A 169 -30.33 -3.87 1.96
C LYS A 169 -29.42 -2.64 1.92
N HIS A 170 -29.56 -1.73 2.88
CA HIS A 170 -28.89 -0.42 2.85
C HIS A 170 -27.38 -0.56 2.71
N ARG A 171 -26.80 -1.48 3.51
CA ARG A 171 -25.36 -1.76 3.49
C ARG A 171 -24.89 -2.29 2.14
N GLU A 172 -25.66 -3.13 1.49
CA GLU A 172 -25.30 -3.76 0.20
C GLU A 172 -25.41 -2.76 -0.96
N ALA A 173 -26.49 -1.96 -0.97
CA ALA A 173 -26.67 -0.87 -1.92
C ALA A 173 -25.55 0.18 -1.78
N LEU A 174 -25.20 0.55 -0.54
CA LEU A 174 -24.11 1.46 -0.25
C LEU A 174 -22.76 0.88 -0.69
N THR A 175 -22.48 -0.39 -0.35
CA THR A 175 -21.24 -1.07 -0.75
C THR A 175 -21.08 -1.08 -2.27
N SER A 176 -22.14 -1.43 -3.00
CA SER A 176 -22.15 -1.43 -4.46
C SER A 176 -21.91 -0.03 -5.04
N THR A 177 -22.49 1.00 -4.41
CA THR A 177 -22.32 2.40 -4.85
C THR A 177 -20.90 2.90 -4.61
N LEU A 178 -20.32 2.62 -3.43
CA LEU A 178 -18.94 3.02 -3.11
C LEU A 178 -17.91 2.25 -3.95
N ALA A 179 -18.22 1.01 -4.34
CA ALA A 179 -17.35 0.23 -5.24
C ALA A 179 -17.13 0.93 -6.60
N ILE A 180 -18.14 1.64 -7.13
CA ILE A 180 -18.00 2.45 -8.36
C ILE A 180 -16.89 3.50 -8.20
N VAL A 181 -16.86 4.16 -7.05
CA VAL A 181 -15.85 5.19 -6.74
C VAL A 181 -14.47 4.56 -6.63
N LEU A 182 -14.34 3.43 -5.92
CA LEU A 182 -13.07 2.72 -5.73
C LEU A 182 -12.55 2.03 -7.00
N SER A 183 -13.42 1.81 -7.99
CA SER A 183 -13.04 1.31 -9.32
C SER A 183 -12.90 2.42 -10.37
N SER A 184 -13.10 3.69 -9.98
CA SER A 184 -12.96 4.82 -10.90
C SER A 184 -11.48 5.05 -11.24
N PRO A 185 -11.15 5.42 -12.50
CA PRO A 185 -9.82 5.88 -12.87
C PRO A 185 -9.28 7.00 -11.96
N MET A 186 -10.15 7.87 -11.43
CA MET A 186 -9.73 8.95 -10.52
C MET A 186 -9.25 8.43 -9.15
N PHE A 187 -9.70 7.25 -8.74
CA PHE A 187 -9.22 6.58 -7.53
C PHE A 187 -8.01 5.68 -7.84
N LEU A 188 -8.04 4.94 -8.94
CA LEU A 188 -7.00 3.96 -9.28
C LEU A 188 -5.70 4.64 -9.73
N TYR A 189 -5.80 5.75 -10.45
CA TYR A 189 -4.65 6.48 -10.97
C TYR A 189 -4.42 7.79 -10.21
N LYS A 190 -3.15 8.18 -10.11
CA LYS A 190 -2.73 9.52 -9.70
C LYS A 190 -2.48 10.31 -10.98
N SER A 191 -3.54 10.91 -11.53
CA SER A 191 -3.42 11.72 -12.74
C SER A 191 -3.18 13.18 -12.35
N GLU A 192 -2.11 13.74 -12.89
CA GLU A 192 -1.82 15.17 -12.81
C GLU A 192 -2.55 15.87 -13.97
N PHE A 193 -3.75 16.36 -13.69
CA PHE A 193 -4.71 16.88 -14.66
C PHE A 193 -4.44 18.31 -15.15
N SER A 194 -3.34 18.98 -14.77
CA SER A 194 -3.03 20.30 -15.34
C SER A 194 -2.94 20.21 -16.88
N LEU A 195 -4.02 20.60 -17.55
CA LEU A 195 -4.22 20.44 -18.98
C LEU A 195 -3.48 21.55 -19.73
N LYS A 196 -2.65 21.10 -20.68
CA LYS A 196 -2.24 21.72 -21.95
C LYS A 196 -1.15 22.81 -22.02
N ASP A 197 -0.91 23.69 -21.05
CA ASP A 197 0.05 24.81 -21.30
C ASP A 197 1.14 25.07 -20.24
N GLN A 198 1.15 24.35 -19.11
CA GLN A 198 2.18 24.53 -18.06
C GLN A 198 2.80 23.19 -17.68
N GLN A 199 4.14 23.11 -17.76
CA GLN A 199 4.92 21.99 -17.22
C GLN A 199 4.89 21.93 -15.69
N ILE A 200 4.31 22.93 -15.01
CA ILE A 200 4.28 23.08 -13.55
C ILE A 200 3.00 22.42 -12.99
N ILE A 201 3.14 21.64 -11.91
CA ILE A 201 2.02 21.04 -11.21
C ILE A 201 1.31 22.06 -10.30
N SER A 202 0.01 21.92 -10.14
CA SER A 202 -0.80 22.72 -9.21
C SER A 202 -0.41 22.50 -7.75
N GLN A 203 -0.87 23.39 -6.86
CA GLN A 203 -0.66 23.27 -5.42
C GLN A 203 -1.27 21.98 -4.85
N GLN A 204 -2.42 21.56 -5.38
CA GLN A 204 -3.10 20.33 -5.00
C GLN A 204 -2.32 19.10 -5.46
N GLU A 205 -1.81 19.10 -6.69
CA GLU A 205 -0.94 18.04 -7.20
C GLU A 205 0.38 17.98 -6.40
N LEU A 206 0.96 19.12 -6.02
CA LEU A 206 2.15 19.15 -5.16
C LEU A 206 1.88 18.56 -3.77
N ALA A 207 0.74 18.87 -3.14
CA ALA A 207 0.36 18.26 -1.86
C ALA A 207 0.18 16.75 -1.96
N GLN A 208 -0.44 16.27 -3.04
CA GLN A 208 -0.59 14.84 -3.30
C GLN A 208 0.75 14.18 -3.56
N ARG A 209 1.59 14.75 -4.44
CA ARG A 209 2.92 14.22 -4.75
C ARG A 209 3.78 14.14 -3.49
N LEU A 210 3.82 15.21 -2.69
CA LEU A 210 4.57 15.25 -1.44
C LEU A 210 4.09 14.21 -0.41
N SER A 211 2.78 14.11 -0.19
CA SER A 211 2.21 13.15 0.76
C SER A 211 2.40 11.70 0.33
N TYR A 212 2.16 11.36 -0.95
CA TYR A 212 2.40 10.01 -1.41
C TYR A 212 3.86 9.64 -1.51
N PHE A 213 4.73 10.61 -1.82
CA PHE A 213 6.17 10.39 -1.80
C PHE A 213 6.63 10.07 -0.38
N LEU A 214 6.27 10.89 0.62
CA LEU A 214 6.81 10.77 1.98
C LEU A 214 6.01 9.88 2.93
N TRP A 215 4.75 9.54 2.64
CA TRP A 215 3.89 8.71 3.50
C TRP A 215 3.23 7.53 2.78
N SER A 216 3.31 7.44 1.45
CA SER A 216 2.52 6.48 0.66
C SER A 216 1.00 6.57 0.96
N ALA A 217 0.53 7.74 1.42
CA ALA A 217 -0.83 7.97 1.89
C ALA A 217 -1.33 9.36 1.44
N PRO A 218 -2.66 9.61 1.46
CA PRO A 218 -3.22 10.91 1.10
C PRO A 218 -2.70 12.07 1.97
N ALA A 219 -2.72 13.27 1.39
CA ALA A 219 -2.42 14.52 2.10
C ALA A 219 -3.36 14.72 3.29
N ASP A 220 -2.80 15.21 4.40
CA ASP A 220 -3.59 15.58 5.58
C ASP A 220 -4.22 16.97 5.42
N ALA A 221 -5.08 17.34 6.38
CA ALA A 221 -5.76 18.63 6.37
C ALA A 221 -4.80 19.83 6.30
N THR A 222 -3.61 19.70 6.90
CA THR A 222 -2.57 20.75 6.87
C THR A 222 -2.05 20.97 5.46
N LEU A 223 -1.62 19.91 4.77
CA LEU A 223 -1.16 20.01 3.37
C LEU A 223 -2.28 20.50 2.44
N ILE A 224 -3.51 20.01 2.63
CA ILE A 224 -4.67 20.45 1.85
C ILE A 224 -4.92 21.95 2.04
N ASN A 225 -4.87 22.46 3.28
CA ASN A 225 -5.08 23.87 3.55
C ASN A 225 -3.94 24.75 2.96
N LEU A 226 -2.68 24.29 3.07
CA LEU A 226 -1.55 25.00 2.46
C LEU A 226 -1.65 25.03 0.93
N ALA A 227 -2.15 23.96 0.31
CA ALA A 227 -2.41 23.93 -1.11
C ALA A 227 -3.55 24.88 -1.52
N ASN A 228 -4.68 24.85 -0.79
CA ASN A 228 -5.83 25.70 -1.04
C ASN A 228 -5.51 27.20 -0.87
N THR A 229 -4.60 27.54 0.04
CA THR A 229 -4.15 28.92 0.27
C THR A 229 -2.97 29.34 -0.62
N GLY A 230 -2.50 28.46 -1.51
CA GLY A 230 -1.40 28.75 -2.45
C GLY A 230 -0.03 28.90 -1.79
N LYS A 231 0.14 28.44 -0.55
CA LYS A 231 1.38 28.63 0.23
C LYS A 231 2.34 27.45 0.15
N LEU A 232 1.90 26.27 -0.30
CA LEU A 232 2.72 25.06 -0.24
C LEU A 232 3.98 25.11 -1.13
N SER A 233 3.92 25.80 -2.27
CA SER A 233 5.06 25.94 -3.18
C SER A 233 6.18 26.88 -2.67
N ASP A 234 5.93 27.64 -1.60
CA ASP A 234 6.97 28.46 -0.97
C ASP A 234 8.09 27.56 -0.43
N SER A 235 9.34 27.91 -0.74
CA SER A 235 10.50 27.07 -0.43
C SER A 235 10.68 26.81 1.07
N LYS A 236 10.32 27.75 1.94
CA LYS A 236 10.42 27.57 3.40
C LYS A 236 9.28 26.70 3.92
N VAL A 237 8.06 26.94 3.44
CA VAL A 237 6.89 26.11 3.78
C VAL A 237 7.11 24.67 3.33
N LEU A 238 7.56 24.46 2.10
CA LEU A 238 7.81 23.14 1.53
C LEU A 238 8.88 22.37 2.31
N ARG A 239 9.96 23.05 2.72
CA ARG A 239 10.99 22.48 3.60
C ARG A 239 10.40 22.06 4.96
N GLN A 240 9.65 22.95 5.62
CA GLN A 240 9.02 22.66 6.90
C GLN A 240 8.04 21.49 6.81
N GLN A 241 7.25 21.41 5.74
CA GLN A 241 6.36 20.28 5.52
C GLN A 241 7.15 19.00 5.24
N THR A 242 8.24 19.05 4.48
CA THR A 242 9.12 17.89 4.25
C THR A 242 9.62 17.31 5.57
N ASP A 243 10.14 18.14 6.48
CA ASP A 243 10.61 17.69 7.80
C ASP A 243 9.47 17.08 8.62
N ARG A 244 8.32 17.77 8.70
CA ARG A 244 7.13 17.28 9.40
C ARG A 244 6.66 15.92 8.91
N LEU A 245 6.64 15.72 7.59
CA LEU A 245 6.21 14.46 6.99
C LEU A 245 7.22 13.34 7.27
N ILE A 246 8.52 13.62 7.20
CA ILE A 246 9.56 12.64 7.53
C ILE A 246 9.50 12.23 9.02
N ASP A 247 9.23 13.17 9.92
CA ASP A 247 9.15 12.91 11.37
C ASP A 247 7.87 12.17 11.82
N ASP A 248 6.86 12.09 10.95
CA ASP A 248 5.61 11.37 11.22
C ASP A 248 5.79 9.85 11.03
N PRO A 249 5.20 8.99 11.88
CA PRO A 249 5.32 7.53 11.78
C PRO A 249 4.92 6.93 10.42
N ARG A 250 4.09 7.62 9.63
CA ARG A 250 3.73 7.18 8.27
C ARG A 250 4.93 7.17 7.31
N SER A 251 6.01 7.87 7.62
CA SER A 251 7.23 7.86 6.79
C SER A 251 7.93 6.51 6.74
N THR A 252 7.66 5.62 7.72
CA THR A 252 8.12 4.23 7.69
C THR A 252 7.65 3.50 6.43
N ALA A 253 6.41 3.73 5.99
CA ALA A 253 5.90 3.13 4.75
C ALA A 253 6.68 3.60 3.51
N MET A 254 7.06 4.88 3.46
CA MET A 254 7.89 5.43 2.39
C MET A 254 9.27 4.79 2.36
N ILE A 255 9.98 4.77 3.50
CA ILE A 255 11.36 4.30 3.49
C ILE A 255 11.43 2.79 3.25
N HIS A 256 10.48 2.01 3.80
CA HIS A 256 10.38 0.57 3.51
C HIS A 256 10.07 0.34 2.03
N GLY A 257 9.12 1.08 1.44
CA GLY A 257 8.79 0.98 0.02
C GLY A 257 9.94 1.37 -0.91
N LEU A 258 10.64 2.47 -0.59
CA LEU A 258 11.80 2.94 -1.34
C LEU A 258 12.90 1.90 -1.36
N VAL A 259 13.32 1.39 -0.20
CA VAL A 259 14.42 0.41 -0.15
C VAL A 259 14.00 -0.95 -0.67
N HIS A 260 12.72 -1.33 -0.56
CA HIS A 260 12.18 -2.52 -1.18
C HIS A 260 12.38 -2.49 -2.71
N GLN A 261 11.97 -1.40 -3.37
CA GLN A 261 12.13 -1.24 -4.82
C GLN A 261 13.60 -1.03 -5.20
N TRP A 262 14.32 -0.18 -4.47
CA TRP A 262 15.71 0.13 -4.77
C TRP A 262 16.58 -1.11 -4.72
N LEU A 263 16.46 -1.95 -3.68
CA LEU A 263 17.35 -3.10 -3.47
C LEU A 263 16.82 -4.40 -4.10
N ASP A 264 15.66 -4.35 -4.76
CA ASP A 264 15.00 -5.50 -5.40
C ASP A 264 14.57 -6.58 -4.39
N MET A 265 14.01 -6.15 -3.26
CA MET A 265 13.72 -7.01 -2.11
C MET A 265 12.62 -8.05 -2.37
N GLU A 266 11.80 -7.87 -3.42
CA GLU A 266 10.83 -8.87 -3.88
C GLU A 266 11.52 -10.20 -4.24
N ARG A 267 12.78 -10.13 -4.70
CA ARG A 267 13.58 -11.31 -5.05
C ARG A 267 13.82 -12.27 -3.89
N LEU A 268 13.69 -11.82 -2.64
CA LEU A 268 13.71 -12.72 -1.47
C LEU A 268 12.58 -13.76 -1.52
N ASP A 269 11.44 -13.44 -2.14
CA ASP A 269 10.28 -14.31 -2.20
C ASP A 269 10.33 -15.35 -3.32
N PHE A 270 11.28 -15.23 -4.25
CA PHE A 270 11.42 -16.16 -5.38
C PHE A 270 12.16 -17.46 -5.05
N PHE A 271 12.91 -17.49 -3.95
CA PHE A 271 13.74 -18.64 -3.60
C PHE A 271 13.15 -19.46 -2.44
N ASN A 272 13.08 -20.77 -2.67
CA ASN A 272 12.84 -21.76 -1.62
C ASN A 272 14.18 -22.21 -1.06
N VAL A 273 14.40 -21.95 0.23
CA VAL A 273 15.65 -22.33 0.89
C VAL A 273 15.68 -23.84 1.11
N ASN A 274 16.80 -24.49 0.79
CA ASN A 274 17.01 -25.88 1.10
C ASN A 274 17.21 -26.06 2.60
N LEU A 275 16.13 -26.37 3.32
CA LEU A 275 16.14 -26.54 4.78
C LEU A 275 17.00 -27.71 5.27
N ILE A 276 17.36 -28.66 4.40
CA ILE A 276 18.30 -29.75 4.78
C ILE A 276 19.71 -29.19 4.93
N LYS A 277 20.13 -28.31 4.00
CA LYS A 277 21.44 -27.64 4.02
C LYS A 277 21.46 -26.45 5.00
N HIS A 278 20.37 -25.69 5.06
CA HIS A 278 20.26 -24.42 5.81
C HIS A 278 19.20 -24.50 6.91
N ARG A 279 19.40 -25.40 7.88
CA ARG A 279 18.40 -25.75 8.92
C ARG A 279 17.98 -24.59 9.82
N THR A 280 18.83 -23.57 9.95
CA THR A 280 18.60 -22.40 10.80
C THR A 280 17.81 -21.31 10.10
N TYR A 281 17.46 -21.47 8.83
CA TYR A 281 16.77 -20.46 8.03
C TYR A 281 15.31 -20.84 7.78
N ASP A 282 14.45 -20.55 8.75
CA ASP A 282 13.00 -20.73 8.61
C ASP A 282 12.31 -19.45 8.07
N ASN A 283 10.98 -19.48 7.97
CA ASN A 283 10.21 -18.31 7.51
C ASN A 283 10.32 -17.12 8.49
N SER A 284 10.49 -17.38 9.78
CA SER A 284 10.65 -16.33 10.81
C SER A 284 11.96 -15.57 10.59
N VAL A 285 13.05 -16.30 10.35
CA VAL A 285 14.35 -15.73 9.99
C VAL A 285 14.26 -14.99 8.65
N LYS A 286 13.57 -15.56 7.65
CA LYS A 286 13.35 -14.88 6.36
C LYS A 286 12.67 -13.51 6.52
N MET A 287 11.66 -13.42 7.38
CA MET A 287 11.01 -12.14 7.69
C MET A 287 11.98 -11.21 8.41
N ALA A 288 12.69 -11.71 9.42
CA ALA A 288 13.60 -10.88 10.21
C ALA A 288 14.78 -10.32 9.38
N VAL A 289 15.39 -11.10 8.49
CA VAL A 289 16.48 -10.59 7.63
C VAL A 289 15.99 -9.54 6.62
N ARG A 290 14.73 -9.62 6.20
CA ARG A 290 14.10 -8.56 5.39
C ARG A 290 13.93 -7.30 6.23
N ASP A 291 13.42 -7.45 7.45
CA ASP A 291 13.20 -6.34 8.37
C ASP A 291 14.53 -5.70 8.82
N GLU A 292 15.66 -6.42 8.87
CA GLU A 292 16.99 -5.81 9.09
C GLU A 292 17.28 -4.67 8.10
N VAL A 293 16.98 -4.88 6.82
CA VAL A 293 17.20 -3.88 5.77
C VAL A 293 16.29 -2.67 5.99
N TYR A 294 15.03 -2.93 6.32
CA TYR A 294 14.00 -1.91 6.51
C TYR A 294 14.24 -1.08 7.77
N GLU A 295 14.46 -1.73 8.89
CA GLU A 295 14.69 -1.10 10.19
C GLU A 295 16.04 -0.38 10.24
N THR A 296 17.08 -0.89 9.57
CA THR A 296 18.33 -0.12 9.39
C THR A 296 18.07 1.17 8.62
N SER A 297 17.29 1.11 7.55
CA SER A 297 16.98 2.29 6.73
C SER A 297 16.10 3.30 7.47
N SER A 298 15.10 2.82 8.22
CA SER A 298 14.26 3.62 9.11
C SER A 298 15.07 4.29 10.22
N PHE A 299 16.02 3.56 10.83
CA PHE A 299 16.96 4.11 11.81
C PHE A 299 17.78 5.25 11.22
N LEU A 300 18.37 5.06 10.02
CA LEU A 300 19.15 6.11 9.36
C LEU A 300 18.30 7.35 9.03
N LEU A 301 17.02 7.17 8.65
CA LEU A 301 16.14 8.28 8.30
C LEU A 301 15.78 9.09 9.54
N LYS A 302 15.37 8.39 10.61
CA LYS A 302 14.96 8.98 11.88
C LYS A 302 16.09 9.78 12.51
N GLU A 303 17.27 9.20 12.61
CA GLU A 303 18.47 9.84 13.18
C GLU A 303 19.20 10.78 12.20
N ASN A 304 18.67 10.94 10.97
CA ASN A 304 19.26 11.72 9.90
C ASN A 304 20.76 11.40 9.64
N ARG A 305 21.09 10.11 9.68
CA ARG A 305 22.44 9.59 9.50
C ARG A 305 22.86 9.54 8.04
N SER A 306 24.16 9.33 7.80
CA SER A 306 24.69 9.23 6.44
C SER A 306 24.21 7.95 5.77
N ILE A 307 23.70 8.01 4.53
CA ILE A 307 23.36 6.80 3.76
C ILE A 307 24.59 5.90 3.60
N THR A 308 25.80 6.48 3.58
CA THR A 308 27.05 5.75 3.38
C THR A 308 27.35 4.71 4.47
N GLU A 309 26.65 4.76 5.61
CA GLU A 309 26.71 3.72 6.64
C GLU A 309 26.13 2.37 6.15
N LEU A 310 25.25 2.39 5.14
CA LEU A 310 24.82 1.18 4.44
C LEU A 310 25.95 0.52 3.63
N LEU A 311 27.09 1.18 3.39
CA LEU A 311 28.26 0.55 2.76
C LEU A 311 29.15 -0.12 3.79
N SER A 312 29.28 0.50 4.96
CA SER A 312 30.10 0.01 6.07
C SER A 312 29.66 0.71 7.36
N ALA A 313 29.27 -0.10 8.34
CA ALA A 313 28.90 0.35 9.68
C ALA A 313 29.59 -0.54 10.71
N ASP A 314 29.92 0.03 11.86
CA ASP A 314 30.42 -0.69 13.04
C ASP A 314 29.28 -1.20 13.94
N TYR A 315 28.07 -1.30 13.38
CA TYR A 315 26.87 -1.74 14.06
C TYR A 315 25.92 -2.47 13.09
N VAL A 316 24.93 -3.15 13.66
CA VAL A 316 23.75 -3.68 12.96
C VAL A 316 22.48 -3.21 13.65
N VAL A 317 21.34 -3.27 12.97
CA VAL A 317 20.01 -3.02 13.56
C VAL A 317 19.23 -4.31 13.50
N ILE A 318 19.12 -5.00 14.65
CA ILE A 318 18.60 -6.38 14.73
C ILE A 318 17.77 -6.59 16.00
N ASN A 319 16.97 -7.65 16.03
CA ASN A 319 16.30 -8.17 17.23
C ASN A 319 16.98 -9.45 17.73
N SER A 320 16.43 -10.10 18.78
CA SER A 320 17.02 -11.31 19.36
C SER A 320 17.09 -12.49 18.38
N LEU A 321 16.12 -12.62 17.47
CA LEU A 321 16.10 -13.71 16.48
C LEU A 321 17.28 -13.60 15.51
N LEU A 322 17.52 -12.41 14.97
CA LEU A 322 18.69 -12.18 14.11
C LEU A 322 20.01 -12.23 14.86
N ALA A 323 20.03 -11.79 16.12
CA ALA A 323 21.21 -11.90 16.96
C ALA A 323 21.61 -13.38 17.13
N GLN A 324 20.64 -14.25 17.42
CA GLN A 324 20.86 -15.70 17.47
C GLN A 324 21.30 -16.24 16.11
N PHE A 325 20.65 -15.84 15.02
CA PHE A 325 21.00 -16.27 13.67
C PHE A 325 22.44 -15.87 13.27
N TYR A 326 22.89 -14.68 13.65
CA TYR A 326 24.24 -14.17 13.38
C TYR A 326 25.28 -14.57 14.42
N GLY A 327 24.89 -15.16 15.55
CA GLY A 327 25.79 -15.48 16.66
C GLY A 327 26.27 -14.24 17.43
N ILE A 328 25.45 -13.20 17.51
CA ILE A 328 25.71 -11.97 18.28
C ILE A 328 25.07 -12.13 19.67
N PRO A 329 25.85 -12.12 20.77
CA PRO A 329 25.32 -12.32 22.12
C PRO A 329 24.60 -11.07 22.65
N ASP A 330 23.95 -11.22 23.80
CA ASP A 330 23.43 -10.12 24.63
C ASP A 330 22.35 -9.22 23.97
N VAL A 331 21.53 -9.81 23.10
CA VAL A 331 20.35 -9.15 22.49
C VAL A 331 19.08 -9.91 22.86
N GLU A 332 18.18 -9.26 23.59
CA GLU A 332 16.93 -9.84 24.07
C GLU A 332 15.72 -9.09 23.53
N GLY A 333 14.62 -9.77 23.23
CA GLY A 333 13.37 -9.15 22.77
C GLY A 333 13.21 -9.05 21.25
N ASP A 334 11.98 -8.81 20.84
CA ASP A 334 11.52 -8.87 19.44
C ASP A 334 11.74 -7.58 18.63
N HIS A 335 11.91 -6.44 19.30
CA HIS A 335 12.13 -5.16 18.64
C HIS A 335 13.57 -5.00 18.11
N PHE A 336 13.68 -4.38 16.93
CA PHE A 336 14.93 -4.05 16.30
C PHE A 336 15.65 -2.92 17.05
N ARG A 337 16.95 -3.08 17.26
CA ARG A 337 17.80 -2.08 17.93
C ARG A 337 19.20 -2.06 17.33
N ARG A 338 19.85 -0.91 17.45
CA ARG A 338 21.27 -0.76 17.12
C ARG A 338 22.12 -1.57 18.10
N VAL A 339 22.95 -2.47 17.57
CA VAL A 339 23.92 -3.28 18.32
C VAL A 339 25.31 -3.04 17.74
N ALA A 340 26.26 -2.65 18.59
CA ALA A 340 27.65 -2.44 18.18
C ALA A 340 28.32 -3.76 17.80
N LEU A 341 29.17 -3.73 16.77
CA LEU A 341 29.91 -4.90 16.29
C LEU A 341 31.35 -4.91 16.79
N PRO A 342 31.94 -6.09 17.00
CA PRO A 342 33.38 -6.23 17.16
C PRO A 342 34.14 -5.71 15.91
N LYS A 343 35.37 -5.21 16.10
CA LYS A 343 36.20 -4.59 15.04
C LYS A 343 36.38 -5.46 13.78
N ASN A 344 36.41 -6.78 13.93
CA ASN A 344 36.62 -7.73 12.83
C ASN A 344 35.33 -8.44 12.40
N SER A 345 34.16 -7.92 12.78
CA SER A 345 32.90 -8.50 12.34
C SER A 345 32.75 -8.39 10.82
N PRO A 346 32.34 -9.46 10.13
CA PRO A 346 31.99 -9.40 8.71
C PRO A 346 30.61 -8.75 8.49
N ARG A 347 29.87 -8.46 9.56
CA ARG A 347 28.57 -7.76 9.52
C ARG A 347 28.78 -6.25 9.41
N GLY A 348 27.68 -5.53 9.21
CA GLY A 348 27.66 -4.07 9.08
C GLY A 348 27.59 -3.62 7.63
N GLY A 349 26.64 -2.73 7.33
CA GLY A 349 26.28 -2.37 5.95
C GLY A 349 25.60 -3.51 5.18
N LEU A 350 25.13 -3.20 3.97
CA LEU A 350 24.37 -4.09 3.10
C LEU A 350 25.12 -5.37 2.72
N LEU A 351 26.44 -5.28 2.51
CA LEU A 351 27.26 -6.45 2.18
C LEU A 351 27.38 -7.46 3.33
N GLY A 352 27.02 -7.08 4.56
CA GLY A 352 27.00 -7.94 5.73
C GLY A 352 25.63 -8.54 6.06
N MET A 353 24.56 -8.11 5.38
CA MET A 353 23.17 -8.52 5.67
C MET A 353 22.80 -9.81 4.93
N ALA A 354 22.13 -10.73 5.61
CA ALA A 354 21.76 -12.03 5.03
C ALA A 354 20.77 -11.91 3.87
N ALA A 355 19.86 -10.94 3.89
CA ALA A 355 18.91 -10.71 2.80
C ALA A 355 19.62 -10.53 1.45
N ILE A 356 20.72 -9.76 1.42
CA ILE A 356 21.48 -9.50 0.20
C ILE A 356 22.10 -10.79 -0.34
N HIS A 357 22.62 -11.63 0.55
CA HIS A 357 23.27 -12.88 0.18
C HIS A 357 22.30 -13.95 -0.32
N LEU A 358 21.09 -13.99 0.23
CA LEU A 358 20.02 -14.87 -0.25
C LEU A 358 19.53 -14.46 -1.64
N MET A 359 19.32 -13.17 -1.87
CA MET A 359 18.93 -12.67 -3.20
C MET A 359 20.00 -12.96 -4.26
N GLY A 360 21.27 -13.00 -3.86
CA GLY A 360 22.42 -13.35 -4.68
C GLY A 360 22.71 -14.86 -4.78
N GLY A 361 21.70 -15.73 -4.61
CA GLY A 361 21.82 -17.18 -4.71
C GLY A 361 20.59 -17.80 -5.38
N ASN A 362 20.33 -19.07 -5.08
CA ASN A 362 19.13 -19.79 -5.54
C ASN A 362 18.37 -20.50 -4.39
N GLY A 363 18.69 -20.20 -3.13
CA GLY A 363 18.16 -20.87 -1.93
C GLY A 363 18.87 -22.17 -1.56
N ASP A 364 19.69 -22.73 -2.46
CA ASP A 364 20.53 -23.91 -2.19
C ASP A 364 22.00 -23.50 -2.08
N GLU A 365 22.50 -22.77 -3.07
CA GLU A 365 23.90 -22.35 -3.24
C GLU A 365 24.03 -20.83 -3.46
N SER A 366 25.20 -20.28 -3.13
CA SER A 366 25.57 -18.90 -3.47
C SER A 366 25.88 -18.75 -4.96
N SER A 367 25.66 -17.55 -5.52
CA SER A 367 26.07 -17.20 -6.89
C SER A 367 26.97 -15.96 -6.90
N PRO A 368 28.29 -16.12 -7.10
CA PRO A 368 29.20 -14.98 -7.23
C PRO A 368 28.79 -14.01 -8.35
N VAL A 369 28.26 -14.53 -9.45
CA VAL A 369 27.83 -13.72 -10.60
C VAL A 369 26.67 -12.81 -10.19
N GLU A 370 25.63 -13.37 -9.56
CA GLU A 370 24.47 -12.59 -9.12
C GLU A 370 24.85 -11.58 -8.04
N ARG A 371 25.68 -11.96 -7.06
CA ARG A 371 26.17 -11.06 -6.00
C ARG A 371 27.00 -9.91 -6.57
N GLY A 372 27.97 -10.22 -7.45
CA GLY A 372 28.79 -9.20 -8.09
C GLY A 372 27.96 -8.25 -8.96
N ALA A 373 26.99 -8.79 -9.72
CA ALA A 373 26.08 -8.01 -10.54
C ALA A 373 25.18 -7.10 -9.69
N TRP A 374 24.69 -7.59 -8.55
CA TRP A 374 23.89 -6.81 -7.60
C TRP A 374 24.72 -5.64 -7.02
N VAL A 375 25.96 -5.89 -6.58
CA VAL A 375 26.84 -4.83 -6.07
C VAL A 375 27.11 -3.76 -7.13
N LEU A 376 27.43 -4.17 -8.36
CA LEU A 376 27.66 -3.24 -9.46
C LEU A 376 26.42 -2.37 -9.75
N ARG A 377 25.23 -2.99 -9.76
CA ARG A 377 23.96 -2.33 -10.04
C ARG A 377 23.50 -1.39 -8.92
N LYS A 378 23.54 -1.85 -7.67
CA LYS A 378 22.92 -1.19 -6.51
C LYS A 378 23.90 -0.37 -5.68
N LEU A 379 25.19 -0.75 -5.62
CA LEU A 379 26.18 -0.02 -4.81
C LEU A 379 27.10 0.87 -5.63
N LEU A 380 27.45 0.46 -6.85
CA LEU A 380 28.42 1.18 -7.68
C LEU A 380 27.80 1.97 -8.85
N HIS A 381 26.47 1.94 -9.00
CA HIS A 381 25.76 2.60 -10.10
C HIS A 381 26.34 2.29 -11.49
N GLN A 382 26.78 1.05 -11.68
CA GLN A 382 27.39 0.53 -12.91
C GLN A 382 26.71 -0.80 -13.29
N PRO A 383 25.39 -0.78 -13.61
CA PRO A 383 24.66 -2.00 -13.89
C PRO A 383 25.31 -2.78 -15.03
N PRO A 384 25.58 -4.10 -14.87
CA PRO A 384 26.03 -4.91 -15.97
C PRO A 384 24.91 -5.02 -17.03
N PRO A 385 25.27 -5.21 -18.32
CA PRO A 385 24.29 -5.44 -19.37
C PRO A 385 23.49 -6.72 -19.08
N PRO A 386 22.27 -6.85 -19.63
CA PRO A 386 21.50 -8.09 -19.51
C PRO A 386 22.30 -9.26 -20.11
N ALA A 387 22.11 -10.45 -19.54
CA ALA A 387 22.74 -11.66 -20.06
C ALA A 387 22.32 -11.90 -21.53
N PRO A 388 23.24 -12.31 -22.42
CA PRO A 388 22.90 -12.66 -23.79
C PRO A 388 21.87 -13.80 -23.85
N ALA A 389 20.96 -13.79 -24.82
CA ALA A 389 19.93 -14.84 -24.95
C ALA A 389 20.51 -16.25 -25.15
N ASN A 390 21.69 -16.36 -25.77
CA ASN A 390 22.35 -17.63 -26.08
C ASN A 390 23.57 -17.85 -25.17
N VAL A 391 23.39 -17.89 -23.85
CA VAL A 391 24.47 -18.26 -22.93
C VAL A 391 24.88 -19.72 -23.20
N PRO A 392 26.14 -20.00 -23.60
CA PRO A 392 26.58 -21.36 -23.87
C PRO A 392 26.46 -22.22 -22.60
N ASN A 393 25.81 -23.37 -22.72
CA ASN A 393 25.73 -24.33 -21.62
C ASN A 393 27.15 -24.84 -21.29
N LEU A 394 27.54 -24.81 -20.02
CA LEU A 394 28.80 -25.38 -19.53
C LEU A 394 28.77 -26.93 -19.48
N ALA A 395 27.95 -27.58 -20.32
CA ALA A 395 27.78 -29.04 -20.37
C ALA A 395 29.11 -29.79 -20.51
N ARG A 396 30.14 -29.21 -21.15
CA ARG A 396 31.50 -29.81 -21.20
C ARG A 396 32.17 -30.01 -19.84
N LEU A 397 31.66 -29.37 -18.79
CA LEU A 397 32.16 -29.41 -17.42
C LEU A 397 31.18 -30.08 -16.44
N SER A 398 30.07 -30.65 -16.92
CA SER A 398 29.04 -31.28 -16.07
C SER A 398 29.60 -32.40 -15.21
N ASP A 399 30.60 -33.12 -15.74
CA ASP A 399 31.17 -34.31 -15.12
C ASP A 399 32.38 -33.97 -14.24
N LYS A 400 32.74 -32.68 -14.13
CA LYS A 400 33.91 -32.22 -13.37
C LYS A 400 33.51 -31.55 -12.06
N VAL A 401 34.08 -32.04 -10.96
CA VAL A 401 33.96 -31.40 -9.65
C VAL A 401 34.96 -30.24 -9.53
N LEU A 402 34.51 -29.05 -9.95
CA LEU A 402 35.28 -27.80 -9.95
C LEU A 402 34.91 -26.91 -8.77
N THR A 403 35.88 -26.10 -8.33
CA THR A 403 35.57 -24.99 -7.41
C THR A 403 34.69 -23.95 -8.11
N THR A 404 33.96 -23.13 -7.35
CA THR A 404 33.16 -22.02 -7.92
C THR A 404 34.02 -21.12 -8.81
N ARG A 405 35.25 -20.82 -8.38
CA ARG A 405 36.20 -19.98 -9.09
C ARG A 405 36.68 -20.63 -10.39
N ASP A 406 37.00 -21.92 -10.38
CA ASP A 406 37.44 -22.63 -11.59
C ASP A 406 36.31 -22.75 -12.62
N ARG A 407 35.07 -22.98 -12.15
CA ARG A 407 33.88 -23.02 -13.02
C ARG A 407 33.65 -21.68 -13.73
N LEU A 408 33.76 -20.56 -13.01
CA LEU A 408 33.60 -19.22 -13.60
C LEU A 408 34.79 -18.84 -14.49
N LYS A 409 36.02 -19.19 -14.14
CA LYS A 409 37.18 -19.04 -15.04
C LYS A 409 36.99 -19.76 -16.36
N ALA A 410 36.47 -20.99 -16.33
CA ALA A 410 36.16 -21.74 -17.54
C ALA A 410 35.02 -21.10 -18.35
N HIS A 411 34.07 -20.41 -17.72
CA HIS A 411 33.04 -19.62 -18.40
C HIS A 411 33.62 -18.36 -19.07
N GLN A 412 34.67 -17.77 -18.50
CA GLN A 412 35.38 -16.61 -19.04
C GLN A 412 36.34 -16.93 -20.20
N GLU A 413 36.54 -18.20 -20.57
CA GLU A 413 37.37 -18.55 -21.74
C GLU A 413 36.83 -17.97 -23.05
N LEU A 414 35.52 -17.71 -23.10
CA LEU A 414 34.86 -17.06 -24.22
C LEU A 414 34.99 -15.53 -24.11
N PRO A 415 35.57 -14.83 -25.12
CA PRO A 415 35.81 -13.39 -25.07
C PRO A 415 34.56 -12.55 -24.77
N GLN A 416 33.40 -12.95 -25.30
CA GLN A 416 32.13 -12.29 -25.05
C GLN A 416 31.73 -12.33 -23.56
N CYS A 417 31.95 -13.45 -22.88
CA CYS A 417 31.65 -13.60 -21.45
C CYS A 417 32.68 -12.84 -20.59
N ALA A 418 33.97 -12.93 -20.96
CA ALA A 418 35.05 -12.28 -20.23
C ALA A 418 34.87 -10.76 -20.11
N SER A 419 34.29 -10.11 -21.11
CA SER A 419 34.10 -8.65 -21.15
C SER A 419 33.36 -8.09 -19.92
N CYS A 420 32.33 -8.80 -19.46
CA CYS A 420 31.50 -8.42 -18.32
C CYS A 420 31.97 -9.12 -17.03
N HIS A 421 32.28 -10.41 -17.12
CA HIS A 421 32.68 -11.20 -15.95
C HIS A 421 33.99 -10.73 -15.30
N ARG A 422 34.91 -10.09 -16.05
CA ARG A 422 36.09 -9.43 -15.46
C ARG A 422 35.74 -8.31 -14.47
N LYS A 423 34.53 -7.73 -14.56
CA LYS A 423 34.03 -6.71 -13.62
C LYS A 423 33.20 -7.35 -12.50
N ILE A 424 32.41 -8.37 -12.83
CA ILE A 424 31.44 -9.01 -11.94
C ILE A 424 32.12 -9.99 -10.98
N ASP A 425 32.86 -10.96 -11.53
CA ASP A 425 33.30 -12.13 -10.78
C ASP A 425 34.25 -11.82 -9.64
N PRO A 426 35.22 -10.88 -9.75
CA PRO A 426 36.06 -10.51 -8.61
C PRO A 426 35.23 -10.08 -7.40
N ILE A 427 34.23 -9.21 -7.60
CA ILE A 427 33.35 -8.74 -6.52
C ILE A 427 32.56 -9.93 -5.94
N GLY A 428 32.01 -10.78 -6.81
CA GLY A 428 31.32 -12.00 -6.40
C GLY A 428 32.18 -12.92 -5.53
N PHE A 429 33.42 -13.17 -5.95
CA PHE A 429 34.36 -13.99 -5.20
C PHE A 429 34.68 -13.42 -3.82
N GLY A 430 34.80 -12.10 -3.69
CA GLY A 430 35.01 -11.46 -2.39
C GLY A 430 33.85 -11.68 -1.40
N LEU A 431 32.67 -12.07 -1.89
CA LEU A 431 31.48 -12.36 -1.09
C LEU A 431 31.24 -13.85 -0.83
N GLU A 432 32.13 -14.74 -1.33
CA GLU A 432 31.94 -16.19 -1.19
C GLU A 432 32.09 -16.69 0.26
N ASN A 433 32.69 -15.88 1.15
CA ASN A 433 32.70 -16.15 2.60
C ASN A 433 31.31 -16.08 3.24
N PHE A 434 30.28 -15.65 2.53
CA PHE A 434 28.89 -15.83 2.94
C PHE A 434 28.28 -17.00 2.20
N ASP A 435 27.61 -17.91 2.90
CA ASP A 435 26.85 -18.99 2.29
C ASP A 435 25.56 -18.49 1.62
N ALA A 436 24.73 -19.39 1.10
CA ALA A 436 23.51 -19.05 0.38
C ALA A 436 22.50 -18.26 1.23
N VAL A 437 22.52 -18.41 2.56
CA VAL A 437 21.60 -17.71 3.49
C VAL A 437 22.30 -16.57 4.25
N GLY A 438 23.53 -16.24 3.87
CA GLY A 438 24.27 -15.12 4.43
C GLY A 438 24.97 -15.39 5.76
N LEU A 439 25.21 -16.66 6.12
CA LEU A 439 26.09 -17.00 7.25
C LEU A 439 27.55 -17.09 6.81
N TRP A 440 28.45 -16.77 7.73
CA TRP A 440 29.89 -16.76 7.43
C TRP A 440 30.44 -18.19 7.33
N ARG A 441 31.30 -18.43 6.34
CA ARG A 441 31.96 -19.71 6.07
C ARG A 441 33.40 -19.51 5.57
N THR A 442 34.24 -20.51 5.83
CA THR A 442 35.65 -20.55 5.39
C THR A 442 35.93 -21.61 4.33
N GLU A 443 35.00 -22.56 4.17
CA GLU A 443 35.08 -23.65 3.20
C GLU A 443 33.78 -23.74 2.40
N ASN A 444 33.88 -24.21 1.16
CA ASN A 444 32.73 -24.56 0.33
C ASN A 444 32.86 -26.02 -0.12
N SER A 445 31.74 -26.69 -0.35
CA SER A 445 31.72 -28.03 -0.90
C SER A 445 30.72 -28.14 -2.04
N TYR A 446 31.09 -28.87 -3.08
CA TYR A 446 30.17 -29.26 -4.15
C TYR A 446 30.12 -30.78 -4.22
N GLU A 447 28.91 -31.31 -4.31
CA GLU A 447 28.62 -32.73 -4.48
C GLU A 447 27.90 -32.91 -5.81
N ASN A 448 28.44 -33.76 -6.69
CA ASN A 448 27.81 -34.00 -7.97
C ASN A 448 26.55 -34.86 -7.77
N PRO A 449 25.36 -34.49 -8.29
CA PRO A 449 24.15 -35.31 -8.21
C PRO A 449 24.20 -36.66 -8.99
N GLY A 450 25.35 -37.02 -9.58
CA GLY A 450 25.57 -38.27 -10.32
C GLY A 450 25.73 -39.51 -9.43
N LYS A 451 25.77 -40.70 -10.08
CA LYS A 451 25.80 -42.03 -9.42
C LYS A 451 26.95 -42.23 -8.41
N ASP A 452 28.07 -41.53 -8.58
CA ASP A 452 29.26 -41.70 -7.74
C ASP A 452 29.39 -40.69 -6.58
N GLN A 453 28.42 -39.78 -6.40
CA GLN A 453 28.32 -38.79 -5.31
C GLN A 453 29.67 -38.18 -4.87
N GLU A 454 30.51 -37.80 -5.84
CA GLU A 454 31.83 -37.25 -5.53
C GLU A 454 31.67 -35.86 -4.92
N LYS A 455 32.06 -35.73 -3.64
CA LYS A 455 32.06 -34.47 -2.89
C LYS A 455 33.47 -33.91 -2.81
N LYS A 456 33.64 -32.67 -3.25
CA LYS A 456 34.88 -31.91 -3.08
C LYS A 456 34.63 -30.74 -2.15
N THR A 457 35.47 -30.61 -1.14
CA THR A 457 35.52 -29.45 -0.25
C THR A 457 36.80 -28.66 -0.52
N TRP A 458 36.72 -27.34 -0.50
CA TRP A 458 37.88 -26.46 -0.65
C TRP A 458 37.78 -25.23 0.25
N LYS A 459 38.95 -24.67 0.61
CA LYS A 459 39.01 -23.38 1.30
C LYS A 459 38.59 -22.25 0.36
N ILE A 460 37.82 -21.31 0.88
CA ILE A 460 37.35 -20.16 0.10
C ILE A 460 38.51 -19.19 -0.10
N ASP A 461 38.81 -18.92 -1.36
CA ASP A 461 39.62 -17.77 -1.78
C ASP A 461 38.68 -16.62 -2.12
N SER A 462 38.63 -15.61 -1.24
CA SER A 462 37.86 -14.37 -1.44
C SER A 462 38.72 -13.20 -1.91
N SER A 463 39.92 -13.46 -2.41
CA SER A 463 40.76 -12.41 -3.02
C SER A 463 40.35 -12.11 -4.47
N GLY A 464 40.67 -10.92 -4.95
CA GLY A 464 40.35 -10.54 -6.32
C GLY A 464 40.96 -9.21 -6.75
N GLN A 465 40.87 -8.95 -8.06
CA GLN A 465 41.31 -7.71 -8.68
C GLN A 465 40.08 -6.95 -9.17
N ILE A 466 39.84 -5.75 -8.64
CA ILE A 466 38.82 -4.87 -9.20
C ILE A 466 39.23 -4.48 -10.62
N HIS A 467 38.29 -4.50 -11.57
CA HIS A 467 38.59 -4.16 -12.95
C HIS A 467 39.14 -2.73 -13.05
N ARG A 468 40.42 -2.60 -13.46
CA ARG A 468 41.16 -1.32 -13.47
C ARG A 468 41.22 -0.62 -12.10
N GLY A 469 41.06 -1.38 -11.01
CA GLY A 469 41.10 -0.90 -9.64
C GLY A 469 42.14 -1.66 -8.81
N PRO A 470 42.08 -1.56 -7.47
CA PRO A 470 43.04 -2.24 -6.59
C PRO A 470 42.79 -3.74 -6.47
N PHE A 471 43.84 -4.45 -6.02
CA PHE A 471 43.73 -5.82 -5.53
C PHE A 471 43.18 -5.79 -4.10
N PHE A 472 42.36 -6.78 -3.74
CA PHE A 472 41.96 -7.05 -2.36
C PHE A 472 42.24 -8.51 -2.00
N SER A 473 42.72 -8.73 -0.78
CA SER A 473 43.15 -10.05 -0.30
C SER A 473 42.01 -10.89 0.30
N ASN A 474 40.89 -10.27 0.68
CA ASN A 474 39.75 -10.92 1.33
C ASN A 474 38.49 -10.02 1.28
N TYR A 475 37.39 -10.51 1.87
CA TYR A 475 36.13 -9.78 2.02
C TYR A 475 36.28 -8.37 2.59
N PHE A 476 37.09 -8.17 3.64
CA PHE A 476 37.24 -6.84 4.26
C PHE A 476 37.88 -5.84 3.30
N GLY A 477 38.90 -6.28 2.53
CA GLY A 477 39.49 -5.45 1.48
C GLY A 477 38.50 -5.11 0.36
N LEU A 478 37.61 -6.04 -0.02
CA LEU A 478 36.51 -5.75 -0.95
C LEU A 478 35.54 -4.73 -0.34
N ARG A 479 35.04 -4.98 0.86
CA ARG A 479 34.07 -4.11 1.56
C ARG A 479 34.60 -2.69 1.67
N ASP A 480 35.85 -2.53 2.10
CA ASP A 480 36.46 -1.22 2.30
C ASP A 480 36.65 -0.48 0.95
N HIS A 481 36.96 -1.21 -0.13
CA HIS A 481 36.99 -0.63 -1.47
C HIS A 481 35.61 -0.17 -1.95
N ILE A 482 34.56 -0.98 -1.77
CA ILE A 482 33.19 -0.61 -2.13
C ILE A 482 32.73 0.59 -1.28
N ALA A 483 33.04 0.60 0.01
CA ALA A 483 32.71 1.69 0.93
C ALA A 483 33.43 3.01 0.59
N SER A 484 34.55 2.97 -0.12
CA SER A 484 35.22 4.18 -0.62
C SER A 484 34.47 4.81 -1.81
N GLN A 485 33.60 4.09 -2.50
CA GLN A 485 32.85 4.56 -3.68
C GLN A 485 31.57 5.33 -3.32
N LYS A 486 31.67 6.26 -2.35
CA LYS A 486 30.52 6.97 -1.77
C LYS A 486 29.70 7.74 -2.81
N ASP A 487 30.35 8.38 -3.77
CA ASP A 487 29.68 9.13 -4.84
C ASP A 487 28.88 8.19 -5.75
N ALA A 488 29.44 7.03 -6.13
CA ALA A 488 28.75 6.05 -6.95
C ALA A 488 27.51 5.49 -6.22
N PHE A 489 27.64 5.22 -4.93
CA PHE A 489 26.53 4.79 -4.10
C PHE A 489 25.44 5.86 -3.96
N ALA A 490 25.85 7.11 -3.73
CA ALA A 490 24.93 8.24 -3.66
C ALA A 490 24.18 8.45 -4.98
N ASN A 491 24.82 8.22 -6.14
CA ASN A 491 24.14 8.24 -7.44
C ASN A 491 23.06 7.15 -7.52
N SER A 492 23.39 5.90 -7.15
CA SER A 492 22.40 4.81 -7.16
C SER A 492 21.20 5.10 -6.25
N PHE A 493 21.46 5.57 -5.02
CA PHE A 493 20.40 5.95 -4.10
C PHE A 493 19.57 7.13 -4.63
N THR A 494 20.22 8.15 -5.19
CA THR A 494 19.53 9.32 -5.77
C THR A 494 18.61 8.92 -6.92
N SER A 495 19.07 8.03 -7.80
CA SER A 495 18.21 7.48 -8.87
C SER A 495 16.97 6.81 -8.28
N ALA A 496 17.11 5.97 -7.27
CA ALA A 496 15.97 5.32 -6.62
C ALA A 496 15.01 6.32 -5.94
N VAL A 497 15.54 7.35 -5.28
CA VAL A 497 14.75 8.42 -4.65
C VAL A 497 13.93 9.17 -5.69
N ILE A 498 14.54 9.50 -6.85
CA ILE A 498 13.85 10.15 -7.97
C ILE A 498 12.78 9.22 -8.55
N GLU A 499 13.10 7.95 -8.84
CA GLU A 499 12.14 7.01 -9.42
C GLU A 499 10.93 6.81 -8.51
N TYR A 500 11.18 6.62 -7.21
CA TYR A 500 10.14 6.43 -6.22
C TYR A 500 9.29 7.70 -6.03
N GLY A 501 9.93 8.88 -5.95
CA GLY A 501 9.23 10.15 -5.69
C GLY A 501 8.52 10.75 -6.89
N MET A 502 9.06 10.55 -8.10
CA MET A 502 8.48 11.03 -9.36
C MET A 502 7.58 9.98 -10.03
N GLY A 503 7.63 8.72 -9.60
CA GLY A 503 6.78 7.65 -10.12
C GLY A 503 7.10 7.24 -11.57
N ARG A 504 8.34 7.47 -12.04
CA ARG A 504 8.79 7.12 -13.39
C ARG A 504 10.25 6.66 -13.40
N PRO A 505 10.68 5.83 -14.36
CA PRO A 505 12.09 5.47 -14.51
C PRO A 505 13.00 6.69 -14.77
N ILE A 506 14.29 6.56 -14.40
CA ILE A 506 15.32 7.53 -14.79
C ILE A 506 15.50 7.52 -16.32
N GLY A 507 15.50 8.72 -16.90
CA GLY A 507 15.87 8.98 -18.29
C GLY A 507 17.20 9.72 -18.42
N PHE A 508 17.69 9.87 -19.65
CA PHE A 508 18.94 10.59 -19.94
C PHE A 508 18.91 12.05 -19.44
N SER A 509 17.75 12.70 -19.47
CA SER A 509 17.56 14.07 -19.00
C SER A 509 17.74 14.26 -17.49
N ASP A 510 17.67 13.19 -16.69
CA ASP A 510 17.76 13.27 -15.24
C ASP A 510 19.20 13.33 -14.72
N GLN A 511 20.21 13.15 -15.58
CA GLN A 511 21.62 13.14 -15.13
C GLN A 511 22.03 14.44 -14.44
N THR A 512 21.56 15.59 -14.93
CA THR A 512 21.80 16.90 -14.30
C THR A 512 21.17 16.95 -12.91
N LEU A 513 19.91 16.52 -12.78
CA LEU A 513 19.18 16.47 -11.50
C LEU A 513 19.91 15.56 -10.49
N ILE A 514 20.34 14.37 -10.91
CA ILE A 514 21.08 13.43 -10.06
C ILE A 514 22.37 14.08 -9.55
N ASN A 515 23.16 14.68 -10.45
CA ASN A 515 24.43 15.30 -10.09
C ASN A 515 24.23 16.45 -9.08
N GLU A 516 23.19 17.26 -9.24
CA GLU A 516 22.86 18.35 -8.33
C GLU A 516 22.43 17.85 -6.95
N ILE A 517 21.56 16.84 -6.88
CA ILE A 517 21.12 16.25 -5.61
C ILE A 517 22.30 15.60 -4.87
N VAL A 518 23.15 14.85 -5.58
CA VAL A 518 24.34 14.22 -4.99
C VAL A 518 25.29 15.28 -4.46
N LYS A 519 25.53 16.37 -5.21
CA LYS A 519 26.38 17.48 -4.77
C LYS A 519 25.83 18.14 -3.49
N GLN A 520 24.55 18.51 -3.48
CA GLN A 520 23.91 19.11 -2.29
C GLN A 520 23.94 18.17 -1.07
N SER A 521 23.78 16.87 -1.29
CA SER A 521 23.83 15.87 -0.22
C SER A 521 25.25 15.64 0.28
N LYS A 522 26.26 15.68 -0.61
CA LYS A 522 27.68 15.60 -0.25
C LYS A 522 28.12 16.73 0.65
N ASP A 523 27.67 17.96 0.37
CA ASP A 523 27.91 19.14 1.22
C ASP A 523 27.32 18.96 2.64
N LYS A 524 26.36 18.04 2.79
CA LYS A 524 25.74 17.62 4.05
C LYS A 524 26.20 16.23 4.50
N SER A 525 27.39 15.78 4.12
CA SER A 525 27.95 14.47 4.51
C SER A 525 27.07 13.25 4.15
N TYR A 526 26.27 13.38 3.09
CA TYR A 526 25.33 12.37 2.59
C TYR A 526 24.26 11.96 3.61
N THR A 527 23.82 12.86 4.48
CA THR A 527 22.70 12.60 5.41
C THR A 527 21.46 12.16 4.65
N LEU A 528 20.73 11.17 5.14
CA LEU A 528 19.62 10.57 4.40
C LEU A 528 18.52 11.58 4.04
N ARG A 529 18.17 12.49 4.97
CA ARG A 529 17.15 13.51 4.72
C ARG A 529 17.58 14.52 3.65
N SER A 530 18.88 14.73 3.39
CA SER A 530 19.32 15.71 2.40
C SER A 530 18.92 15.34 0.98
N PHE A 531 18.85 14.05 0.66
CA PHE A 531 18.43 13.58 -0.67
C PHE A 531 16.96 13.91 -0.94
N PHE A 532 16.08 13.64 0.03
CA PHE A 532 14.66 13.98 -0.06
C PHE A 532 14.46 15.48 -0.16
N HIS A 533 15.11 16.26 0.71
CA HIS A 533 15.07 17.73 0.65
C HIS A 533 15.58 18.29 -0.68
N ALA A 534 16.68 17.74 -1.21
CA ALA A 534 17.24 18.22 -2.46
C ALA A 534 16.29 17.96 -3.64
N LEU A 535 15.68 16.77 -3.71
CA LEU A 535 14.68 16.47 -4.73
C LEU A 535 13.44 17.37 -4.59
N ILE A 536 12.82 17.42 -3.41
CA ILE A 536 11.55 18.13 -3.20
C ILE A 536 11.69 19.64 -3.47
N GLN A 537 12.84 20.22 -3.14
CA GLN A 537 13.10 21.64 -3.35
C GLN A 537 13.49 21.97 -4.79
N HIS A 538 13.82 20.97 -5.61
CA HIS A 538 14.19 21.16 -7.00
C HIS A 538 12.97 21.48 -7.88
N GLU A 539 13.16 22.30 -8.91
CA GLU A 539 12.09 22.71 -9.82
C GLU A 539 11.43 21.52 -10.53
N ASN A 540 12.20 20.52 -10.96
CA ASN A 540 11.67 19.27 -11.53
C ASN A 540 10.63 18.57 -10.64
N PHE A 541 10.73 18.66 -9.31
CA PHE A 541 9.72 18.05 -8.42
C PHE A 541 8.39 18.81 -8.43
N LYS A 542 8.39 20.05 -8.91
CA LYS A 542 7.19 20.88 -9.14
C LYS A 542 6.76 20.84 -10.61
N GLN A 543 7.38 19.99 -11.42
CA GLN A 543 7.09 19.84 -12.84
C GLN A 543 6.63 18.42 -13.19
N LYS A 544 6.03 18.26 -14.37
CA LYS A 544 5.59 16.97 -14.93
C LYS A 544 6.74 16.15 -15.48
#